data_AF-A0AA38HZS1-F1
#
_entry.id   AF-A0AA38HZS1-F1
#
_cell.length_a   1.000
_cell.length_b   1.000
_cell.length_c   1.000
_cell.angle_alpha   90.00
_cell.angle_beta   90.00
_cell.angle_gamma   90.00
#
_symmetry.space_group_name_H-M   'P 1'
#
loop_
_entity.id
_entity.type
_entity.pdbx_description
1 polymer ?
#
loop_
_entity_poly.entity_id
_entity_poly.type
_entity_poly.pdbx_seq_one_letter_code
_entity_poly.pdbx_strand_id
1 'polypeptide(L)'
;MISFNQNAVSLLCILVGFVYSQRNLDDVCIVQSTGLQGVCKLIKDCPSAQKKLQQHHLPQICGFHRFDPIICCPSVATRKPGEISKKSM
;
A
#
# COMPACT_ATOMS: atom_id res chain seq x y z
N MET A 1 -25.37 29.49 -12.03
CA MET A 1 -24.88 28.47 -12.98
C MET A 1 -23.37 28.57 -12.99
N ILE A 2 -22.65 27.59 -12.44
CA ILE A 2 -21.19 27.65 -12.32
C ILE A 2 -20.60 27.17 -13.66
N SER A 3 -20.06 28.09 -14.46
CA SER A 3 -19.28 27.74 -15.65
C SER A 3 -17.93 27.16 -15.21
N PHE A 4 -17.84 25.84 -15.14
CA PHE A 4 -16.56 25.16 -14.98
C PHE A 4 -15.83 25.14 -16.33
N ASN A 5 -14.67 25.80 -16.42
CA ASN A 5 -13.84 25.78 -17.61
C ASN A 5 -13.29 24.36 -17.84
N GLN A 6 -13.50 23.81 -19.04
CA GLN A 6 -13.06 22.46 -19.42
C GLN A 6 -11.56 22.22 -19.14
N ASN A 7 -10.73 23.26 -19.27
CA ASN A 7 -9.29 23.18 -18.99
C ASN A 7 -8.98 23.05 -17.49
N ALA A 8 -9.78 23.69 -16.63
CA ALA A 8 -9.62 23.60 -15.18
C ALA A 8 -10.03 22.22 -14.64
N VAL A 9 -11.07 21.62 -15.22
CA VAL A 9 -11.50 20.25 -14.90
C VAL A 9 -10.41 19.24 -15.27
N SER A 10 -9.86 19.35 -16.49
CA SER A 10 -8.79 18.46 -16.96
C SER A 10 -7.53 18.54 -16.07
N LEU A 11 -7.11 19.75 -15.69
CA LEU A 11 -5.94 19.94 -14.82
C LEU A 11 -6.15 19.31 -13.45
N LEU A 12 -7.35 19.48 -12.88
CA LEU A 12 -7.72 18.89 -11.58
C LEU A 12 -7.68 17.37 -11.62
N CYS A 13 -8.20 16.73 -12.69
CA CYS A 13 -8.18 15.28 -12.84
C CYS A 13 -6.76 14.70 -12.91
N ILE A 14 -5.84 15.37 -13.62
CA ILE A 14 -4.45 14.92 -13.75
C ILE A 14 -3.74 14.97 -12.39
N LEU A 15 -3.92 16.07 -11.64
CA LEU A 15 -3.33 16.23 -10.31
C LEU A 15 -3.85 15.19 -9.31
N VAL A 16 -5.14 14.86 -9.39
CA VAL A 16 -5.75 13.81 -8.56
C VAL A 16 -5.18 12.44 -8.96
N GLY A 17 -5.13 12.10 -10.25
CA GLY A 17 -4.65 10.79 -10.72
C GLY A 17 -3.23 10.44 -10.28
N PHE A 18 -2.30 11.41 -10.28
CA PHE A 18 -0.93 11.19 -9.82
C PHE A 18 -0.82 10.86 -8.33
N VAL A 19 -1.73 11.35 -7.51
CA VAL A 19 -1.72 11.14 -6.05
C VAL A 19 -2.29 9.77 -5.67
N TYR A 20 -3.24 9.24 -6.45
CA TYR A 20 -3.95 8.00 -6.14
C TYR A 20 -3.24 6.73 -6.66
N SER A 21 -1.93 6.59 -6.42
CA SER A 21 -1.25 5.29 -6.59
C SER A 21 -1.63 4.31 -5.47
N GLN A 22 -2.90 3.92 -5.43
CA GLN A 22 -3.45 2.99 -4.44
C GLN A 22 -3.15 1.56 -4.89
N ARG A 23 -2.56 0.76 -3.99
CA ARG A 23 -2.40 -0.68 -4.12
C ARG A 23 -3.53 -1.40 -3.39
N ASN A 24 -3.94 -2.54 -3.93
CA ASN A 24 -5.03 -3.37 -3.42
C ASN A 24 -4.54 -4.34 -2.35
N LEU A 25 -5.49 -5.09 -1.76
CA LEU A 25 -5.16 -6.23 -0.90
C LEU A 25 -4.32 -7.26 -1.67
N ASP A 26 -3.36 -7.85 -0.98
CA ASP A 26 -2.43 -8.86 -1.48
C ASP A 26 -1.42 -8.38 -2.55
N ASP A 27 -1.45 -7.10 -2.93
CA ASP A 27 -0.42 -6.52 -3.79
C ASP A 27 0.95 -6.54 -3.10
N VAL A 28 1.99 -6.81 -3.89
CA VAL A 28 3.37 -6.77 -3.43
C VAL A 28 3.78 -5.32 -3.14
N CYS A 29 4.46 -5.12 -2.01
CA CYS A 29 5.00 -3.82 -1.62
C CYS A 29 6.44 -3.90 -1.13
N ILE A 30 7.10 -2.75 -1.07
CA ILE A 30 8.44 -2.61 -0.48
C ILE A 30 8.27 -1.76 0.77
N VAL A 31 8.72 -2.29 1.90
CA VAL A 31 8.65 -1.63 3.21
C VAL A 31 9.69 -0.51 3.23
N GLN A 32 9.25 0.75 3.20
CA GLN A 32 10.16 1.91 3.11
C GLN A 32 11.25 1.95 4.18
N SER A 33 10.91 1.54 5.42
CA SER A 33 11.87 1.54 6.54
C SER A 33 13.00 0.51 6.43
N THR A 34 12.84 -0.56 5.64
CA THR A 34 13.81 -1.66 5.58
C THR A 34 14.27 -2.01 4.16
N GLY A 35 13.56 -1.53 3.13
CA GLY A 35 13.76 -1.94 1.74
C GLY A 35 13.31 -3.37 1.44
N LEU A 36 12.76 -4.10 2.42
CA LEU A 36 12.35 -5.49 2.25
C LEU A 36 11.00 -5.61 1.55
N GLN A 37 10.81 -6.75 0.88
CA GLN A 37 9.53 -7.10 0.27
C GLN A 37 8.46 -7.36 1.35
N GLY A 38 7.25 -6.90 1.07
CA GLY A 38 6.07 -7.07 1.88
C GLY A 38 4.83 -7.28 1.03
N VAL A 39 3.69 -7.38 1.70
CA VAL A 39 2.37 -7.56 1.08
C VAL A 39 1.38 -6.60 1.72
N CYS A 40 0.55 -5.99 0.89
CA CYS A 40 -0.52 -5.08 1.31
C CYS A 40 -1.63 -5.86 2.01
N LYS A 41 -1.88 -5.57 3.29
CA LYS A 41 -2.89 -6.24 4.13
C LYS A 41 -3.68 -5.23 4.93
N LEU A 42 -4.87 -5.60 5.42
CA LEU A 42 -5.59 -4.77 6.36
C LEU A 42 -4.76 -4.63 7.65
N ILE A 43 -4.86 -3.47 8.29
CA ILE A 43 -4.09 -3.19 9.51
C ILE A 43 -4.35 -4.20 10.65
N LYS A 44 -5.58 -4.73 10.72
CA LYS A 44 -5.98 -5.79 11.65
C LYS A 44 -5.23 -7.11 11.42
N ASP A 45 -4.77 -7.35 10.19
CA ASP A 45 -4.09 -8.59 9.77
C ASP A 45 -2.56 -8.45 9.77
N CYS A 46 -2.03 -7.33 10.29
CA CYS A 46 -0.59 -7.08 10.39
C CYS A 46 -0.19 -6.67 11.82
N PRO A 47 0.18 -7.63 12.69
CA PRO A 47 0.55 -7.36 14.08
C PRO A 47 1.73 -6.38 14.23
N SER A 48 2.66 -6.38 13.29
CA SER A 48 3.81 -5.46 13.30
C SER A 48 3.37 -4.00 13.07
N ALA A 49 2.33 -3.76 12.26
CA ALA A 49 1.77 -2.44 12.05
C ALA A 49 0.98 -1.95 13.28
N GLN A 50 0.25 -2.84 13.95
CA GLN A 50 -0.45 -2.50 15.20
C GLN A 50 0.53 -2.07 16.30
N LYS A 51 1.64 -2.78 16.47
CA LYS A 51 2.70 -2.38 17.42
C LYS A 51 3.29 -1.02 17.08
N LYS A 52 3.55 -0.75 15.80
CA LYS A 52 4.05 0.56 15.35
C LYS A 52 3.05 1.69 15.66
N LEU A 53 1.76 1.47 15.44
CA LEU A 53 0.72 2.45 15.81
C LEU A 53 0.68 2.73 17.31
N GLN A 54 0.81 1.70 18.15
CA GLN A 54 0.90 1.88 19.61
C GLN A 54 2.12 2.70 20.01
N GLN A 55 3.19 2.65 19.21
CA GLN A 55 4.40 3.47 19.37
C GLN A 55 4.30 4.82 18.65
N HIS A 56 3.10 5.26 18.23
CA HIS A 56 2.87 6.49 17.46
C HIS A 56 3.61 6.56 16.11
N HIS A 57 4.02 5.42 15.55
CA HIS A 57 4.60 5.34 14.21
C HIS A 57 3.52 4.98 13.17
N LEU A 58 3.32 5.86 12.20
CA LEU A 58 2.37 5.63 11.12
C LEU A 58 2.89 4.58 10.13
N PRO A 59 2.11 3.53 9.81
CA PRO A 59 2.50 2.54 8.82
C PRO A 59 2.41 3.12 7.40
N GLN A 60 3.18 2.56 6.49
CA GLN A 60 3.07 2.86 5.06
C GLN A 60 1.74 2.35 4.52
N ILE A 61 0.91 3.26 4.03
CA ILE A 61 -0.41 2.95 3.47
C ILE A 61 -0.24 2.50 2.01
N CYS A 62 -0.82 1.35 1.68
CA CYS A 62 -0.99 0.87 0.32
C CYS A 62 -2.27 1.45 -0.31
N GLY A 63 -3.34 1.50 0.46
CA GLY A 63 -4.65 1.97 0.02
C GLY A 63 -5.69 1.86 1.12
N PHE A 64 -6.97 1.87 0.76
CA PHE A 64 -8.08 1.75 1.70
C PHE A 64 -9.10 0.74 1.20
N HIS A 65 -9.56 -0.13 2.09
CA HIS A 65 -10.71 -1.00 1.86
C HIS A 65 -11.89 -0.46 2.68
N ARG A 66 -12.80 0.28 2.02
CA ARG A 66 -13.84 1.09 2.69
C ARG A 66 -13.21 2.09 3.66
N PHE A 67 -13.35 1.86 4.96
CA PHE A 67 -12.79 2.70 6.03
C PHE A 67 -11.56 2.07 6.69
N ASP A 68 -11.19 0.85 6.31
CA ASP A 68 -10.04 0.14 6.86
C ASP A 68 -8.79 0.44 6.03
N PRO A 69 -7.69 0.93 6.63
CA PRO A 69 -6.45 1.14 5.91
C PRO A 69 -5.79 -0.19 5.54
N ILE A 70 -5.38 -0.29 4.28
CA ILE A 70 -4.51 -1.34 3.76
C ILE A 70 -3.08 -0.83 3.91
N ILE A 71 -2.23 -1.57 4.61
CA ILE A 71 -0.86 -1.18 4.92
C ILE A 71 0.14 -2.19 4.34
N CYS A 72 1.36 -1.71 4.06
CA CYS A 72 2.44 -2.59 3.62
C CYS A 72 2.97 -3.38 4.81
N CYS A 73 2.59 -4.66 4.90
CA CYS A 73 3.04 -5.55 5.95
C CYS A 73 4.35 -6.23 5.55
N PRO A 74 5.40 -6.20 6.37
CA PRO A 74 6.62 -6.96 6.10
C PRO A 74 6.25 -8.44 5.97
N SER A 75 6.55 -9.02 4.81
CA SER A 75 6.58 -10.46 4.69
C SER A 75 7.83 -10.87 5.44
N VAL A 76 7.69 -11.32 6.69
CA VAL A 76 8.70 -12.23 7.23
C VAL A 76 8.82 -13.29 6.15
N ALA A 77 9.96 -13.33 5.47
CA ALA A 77 10.33 -14.48 4.71
C ALA A 77 10.34 -15.62 5.73
N THR A 78 9.18 -16.24 5.98
CA THR A 78 9.16 -17.68 6.03
C THR A 78 9.65 -18.08 4.65
N ARG A 79 10.98 -18.08 4.50
CA ARG A 79 11.58 -19.10 3.68
C ARG A 79 11.05 -20.37 4.33
N LYS A 80 9.95 -20.92 3.81
CA LYS A 80 9.79 -22.36 3.90
C LYS A 80 11.11 -22.89 3.36
N PRO A 81 11.91 -23.64 4.14
CA PRO A 81 13.10 -24.27 3.61
C PRO A 81 12.66 -25.07 2.37
N GLY A 82 12.99 -24.60 1.17
CA GLY A 82 12.66 -25.28 -0.09
C GLY A 82 11.85 -24.52 -1.15
N GLU A 83 11.37 -23.28 -0.94
CA GLU A 83 10.72 -22.55 -2.04
C GLU A 83 11.77 -21.83 -2.91
N ILE A 84 12.44 -22.63 -3.75
CA ILE A 84 13.25 -22.14 -4.86
C ILE A 84 12.29 -21.50 -5.85
N SER A 85 12.42 -20.18 -5.99
CA SER A 85 11.99 -19.36 -7.12
C SER A 85 11.82 -20.20 -8.39
N LYS A 86 10.57 -20.53 -8.75
CA LYS A 86 10.25 -20.86 -10.13
C LYS A 86 10.31 -19.56 -10.93
N LYS A 87 11.54 -19.14 -11.23
CA LYS A 87 11.86 -18.18 -12.27
C LYS A 87 11.48 -18.82 -13.61
N SER A 88 10.50 -18.21 -14.27
CA SER A 88 10.26 -18.17 -15.73
C SER A 88 10.88 -19.30 -16.57
N MET A 89 10.01 -20.09 -17.20
CA MET A 89 10.27 -20.59 -18.56
C MET A 89 9.28 -19.91 -19.50
#